data_AF-A0A1A7BSP9-F1
#
_entry.id   AF-A0A1A7BSP9-F1
#
_cell.length_a   1.000
_cell.length_b   1.000
_cell.length_c   1.000
_cell.angle_alpha   90.00
_cell.angle_beta   90.00
_cell.angle_gamma   90.00
#
_symmetry.space_group_name_H-M   'P 1'
#
loop_
_entity.id
_entity.type
_entity.pdbx_description
1 polymer ?
#
loop_
_entity_poly.entity_id
_entity_poly.type
_entity_poly.pdbx_seq_one_letter_code
_entity_poly.pdbx_strand_id
1 'polypeptide(L)'
;MPSSWKGRSVKKQMIFSSLMVCALQANASASDCADAGMRLNDMAGKDQQIRQEWYALEQNSKGTSVEKEALQKRWKVIDGENLKQVKNIIAACGWPGTAKDSHSAWLLVQLCR
;
A
#
# COMPACT_ATOMS: atom_id res chain seq x y z
N MET A 1 -3.56 80.09 7.37
CA MET A 1 -4.06 78.79 6.86
C MET A 1 -3.38 78.56 5.51
N PRO A 2 -2.72 77.43 5.26
CA PRO A 2 -3.39 76.12 5.21
C PRO A 2 -2.66 74.98 5.93
N SER A 3 -3.49 74.05 6.36
CA SER A 3 -3.21 72.71 6.86
C SER A 3 -2.66 71.80 5.76
N SER A 4 -1.52 71.13 6.02
CA SER A 4 -1.11 69.95 5.25
C SER A 4 -0.62 68.87 6.20
N TRP A 5 -1.56 68.09 6.73
CA TRP A 5 -1.28 66.85 7.44
C TRP A 5 -1.27 65.71 6.42
N LYS A 6 -0.07 65.15 6.17
CA LYS A 6 0.12 63.90 5.41
C LYS A 6 -0.47 62.73 6.19
N GLY A 7 -1.70 62.34 5.89
CA GLY A 7 -2.28 61.07 6.30
C GLY A 7 -1.69 59.92 5.49
N ARG A 8 -0.74 59.19 6.06
CA ARG A 8 -0.13 57.98 5.49
C ARG A 8 -1.12 56.81 5.69
N SER A 9 -1.84 56.43 4.63
CA SER A 9 -2.72 55.25 4.66
C SER A 9 -1.87 53.97 4.59
N VAL A 10 -1.72 53.29 5.71
CA VAL A 10 -1.14 51.93 5.76
C VAL A 10 -2.29 50.96 5.53
N LYS A 11 -2.47 50.51 4.28
CA LYS A 11 -3.40 49.42 3.97
C LYS A 11 -2.72 48.08 4.23
N LYS A 12 -3.41 47.30 5.07
CA LYS A 12 -3.06 45.97 5.58
C LYS A 12 -2.87 44.95 4.45
N GLN A 13 -1.86 44.11 4.65
CA GLN A 13 -1.75 42.69 4.30
C GLN A 13 -2.74 42.12 3.27
N MET A 14 -2.20 41.64 2.16
CA MET A 14 -2.59 40.34 1.60
C MET A 14 -1.34 39.68 1.01
N ILE A 15 -0.71 38.79 1.78
CA ILE A 15 0.20 37.77 1.25
C ILE A 15 -0.68 36.59 0.90
N PHE A 16 -1.08 36.47 -0.36
CA PHE A 16 -1.62 35.23 -0.92
C PHE A 16 -1.21 35.20 -2.38
N SER A 17 -0.02 34.68 -2.65
CA SER A 17 0.40 34.29 -3.99
C SER A 17 0.87 32.84 -3.93
N SER A 18 -0.13 31.98 -4.11
CA SER A 18 -0.06 30.80 -4.96
C SER A 18 1.13 29.86 -4.76
N LEU A 19 1.10 29.11 -3.66
CA LEU A 19 1.64 27.75 -3.65
C LEU A 19 0.73 26.87 -4.50
N MET A 20 0.96 26.86 -5.82
CA MET A 20 0.32 25.91 -6.73
C MET A 20 1.38 25.17 -7.54
N VAL A 21 2.18 24.37 -6.83
CA VAL A 21 3.04 23.35 -7.43
C VAL A 21 3.00 22.14 -6.51
N CYS A 22 2.03 21.25 -6.76
CA CYS A 22 2.05 19.81 -6.45
C CYS A 22 0.70 19.20 -6.90
N ALA A 23 0.44 19.20 -8.21
CA ALA A 23 -0.65 18.42 -8.80
C ALA A 23 -0.14 17.51 -9.92
N LEU A 24 1.12 17.07 -9.81
CA LEU A 24 1.66 16.03 -10.66
C LEU A 24 1.79 14.76 -9.82
N GLN A 25 1.13 13.71 -10.33
CA GLN A 25 1.19 12.29 -9.93
C GLN A 25 0.05 11.78 -9.06
N ALA A 26 -1.11 11.60 -9.69
CA ALA A 26 -2.01 10.50 -9.38
C ALA A 26 -2.78 10.04 -10.63
N ASN A 27 -2.11 9.97 -11.79
CA ASN A 27 -2.51 9.01 -12.82
C ASN A 27 -1.77 7.71 -12.51
N ALA A 28 -2.11 7.07 -11.38
CA ALA A 28 -2.03 5.62 -11.37
C ALA A 28 -3.08 5.20 -12.39
N SER A 29 -2.59 4.85 -13.56
CA SER A 29 -3.32 4.59 -14.79
C SER A 29 -4.57 3.79 -14.46
N ALA A 30 -5.76 4.16 -14.98
CA ALA A 30 -6.95 3.34 -14.79
C ALA A 30 -6.73 1.86 -15.21
N SER A 31 -5.74 1.60 -16.08
CA SER A 31 -5.24 0.25 -16.42
C SER A 31 -4.54 -0.47 -15.26
N ASP A 32 -3.78 0.22 -14.41
CA ASP A 32 -3.04 -0.40 -13.28
C ASP A 32 -3.99 -0.91 -12.19
N CYS A 33 -5.18 -0.31 -12.10
CA CYS A 33 -6.24 -0.71 -11.18
C CYS A 33 -7.21 -1.74 -11.76
N ALA A 34 -7.33 -1.83 -13.09
CA ALA A 34 -8.13 -2.87 -13.74
C ALA A 34 -7.62 -4.28 -13.39
N ASP A 35 -6.31 -4.44 -13.27
CA ASP A 35 -5.66 -5.72 -12.94
C ASP A 35 -5.38 -5.91 -11.43
N ALA A 36 -5.81 -4.97 -10.58
CA ALA A 36 -5.55 -5.03 -9.14
C ALA A 36 -6.07 -6.33 -8.50
N GLY A 37 -7.27 -6.77 -8.87
CA GLY A 37 -7.85 -8.04 -8.39
C GLY A 37 -7.01 -9.26 -8.76
N MET A 38 -6.52 -9.32 -10.00
CA MET A 38 -5.65 -10.42 -10.46
C MET A 38 -4.34 -10.46 -9.68
N ARG A 39 -3.72 -9.29 -9.44
CA ARG A 39 -2.48 -9.16 -8.67
C ARG A 39 -2.68 -9.57 -7.21
N LEU A 40 -3.79 -9.14 -6.58
CA LEU A 40 -4.14 -9.53 -5.22
C LEU A 40 -4.34 -11.04 -5.10
N ASN A 41 -5.01 -11.65 -6.08
CA ASN A 41 -5.22 -13.08 -6.12
C ASN A 41 -3.92 -13.88 -6.29
N ASP A 42 -3.01 -13.43 -7.17
CA ASP A 42 -1.68 -14.07 -7.34
C ASP A 42 -0.85 -14.00 -6.05
N MET A 43 -0.80 -12.84 -5.40
CA MET A 43 -0.10 -12.69 -4.12
C MET A 43 -0.69 -13.60 -3.03
N ALA A 44 -2.03 -13.64 -2.92
CA ALA A 44 -2.71 -14.51 -1.95
C ALA A 44 -2.44 -15.99 -2.23
N GLY A 45 -2.40 -16.39 -3.51
CA GLY A 45 -2.05 -17.75 -3.91
C GLY A 45 -0.63 -18.16 -3.50
N LYS A 46 0.36 -17.27 -3.69
CA LYS A 46 1.75 -17.50 -3.28
C LYS A 46 1.91 -17.59 -1.76
N ASP A 47 1.20 -16.76 -1.00
CA ASP A 47 1.17 -16.87 0.46
C ASP A 47 0.56 -18.20 0.92
N GLN A 48 -0.57 -18.59 0.31
CA GLN A 48 -1.24 -19.85 0.63
C GLN A 48 -0.36 -21.07 0.28
N GLN A 49 0.40 -21.01 -0.81
CA GLN A 49 1.34 -22.07 -1.19
C GLN A 49 2.40 -22.30 -0.10
N ILE A 50 3.02 -21.24 0.42
CA ILE A 50 4.00 -21.38 1.51
C ILE A 50 3.37 -21.98 2.78
N ARG A 51 2.11 -21.64 3.10
CA ARG A 51 1.40 -22.25 4.23
C ARG A 51 1.19 -23.75 4.03
N GLN A 52 0.82 -24.15 2.82
CA GLN A 52 0.67 -25.56 2.49
C GLN A 52 2.00 -26.32 2.60
N GLU A 53 3.10 -25.72 2.14
CA GLU A 53 4.46 -26.26 2.33
C GLU A 53 4.79 -26.40 3.82
N TRP A 54 4.39 -25.42 4.66
CA TRP A 54 4.63 -25.45 6.10
C TRP A 54 3.85 -26.59 6.77
N TYR A 55 2.56 -26.71 6.46
CA TYR A 55 1.73 -27.80 7.01
C TYR A 55 2.21 -29.19 6.56
N ALA A 56 2.65 -29.33 5.31
CA ALA A 56 3.24 -30.56 4.82
C ALA A 56 4.53 -30.90 5.58
N LEU A 57 5.37 -29.91 5.89
CA LEU A 57 6.60 -30.09 6.64
C LEU A 57 6.36 -30.39 8.13
N GLU A 58 5.32 -29.81 8.74
CA GLU A 58 4.92 -30.13 10.11
C GLU A 58 4.40 -31.57 10.25
N GLN A 59 3.66 -32.06 9.25
CA GLN A 59 3.15 -33.43 9.24
C GLN A 59 4.23 -34.47 8.89
N ASN A 60 5.34 -34.04 8.29
CA ASN A 60 6.45 -34.93 7.97
C ASN A 60 7.34 -35.14 9.21
N SER A 61 7.28 -36.35 9.78
CA SER A 61 8.12 -36.75 10.93
C SER A 61 9.62 -36.77 10.65
N LYS A 62 10.03 -36.64 9.38
CA LYS A 62 11.43 -36.55 8.95
C LYS A 62 11.88 -35.11 8.61
N GLY A 63 11.00 -34.12 8.72
CA GLY A 63 11.34 -32.72 8.42
C GLY A 63 12.47 -32.22 9.32
N THR A 64 13.57 -31.81 8.71
CA THR A 64 14.77 -31.34 9.43
C THR A 64 14.60 -29.89 9.91
N SER A 65 15.37 -29.49 10.93
CA SER A 65 15.40 -28.08 11.39
C SER A 65 15.78 -27.13 10.25
N VAL A 66 16.72 -27.56 9.40
CA VAL A 66 17.22 -26.77 8.26
C VAL A 66 16.12 -26.47 7.25
N GLU A 67 15.27 -27.45 6.92
CA GLU A 67 14.13 -27.25 6.02
C GLU A 67 13.10 -26.29 6.61
N LYS A 68 12.83 -26.40 7.92
CA LYS A 68 11.91 -25.50 8.63
C LYS A 68 12.42 -24.06 8.63
N GLU A 69 13.70 -23.87 8.92
CA GLU A 69 14.35 -22.54 8.90
C GLU A 69 14.36 -21.93 7.50
N ALA A 70 14.68 -22.72 6.46
CA ALA A 70 14.68 -22.27 5.08
C ALA A 70 13.27 -21.82 4.64
N LEU A 71 12.25 -22.61 4.98
CA LEU A 71 10.86 -22.29 4.68
C LEU A 71 10.37 -21.07 5.46
N GLN A 72 10.72 -20.95 6.74
CA GLN A 72 10.38 -19.79 7.56
C GLN A 72 11.03 -18.51 7.01
N LYS A 73 12.28 -18.59 6.53
CA LYS A 73 12.95 -17.44 5.90
C LYS A 73 12.23 -17.03 4.61
N ARG A 74 11.86 -17.98 3.75
CA ARG A 74 11.07 -17.72 2.54
C ARG A 74 9.73 -17.07 2.88
N TRP A 75 9.03 -17.59 3.89
CA TRP A 75 7.76 -17.04 4.33
C TRP A 75 7.89 -15.58 4.74
N LYS A 76 8.87 -15.23 5.59
CA LYS A 76 9.10 -13.84 6.01
C LYS A 76 9.34 -12.88 4.84
N VAL A 77 10.03 -13.33 3.80
CA VAL A 77 10.26 -12.52 2.59
C VAL A 77 8.95 -12.30 1.84
N ILE A 78 8.19 -13.38 1.58
CA ILE A 78 6.91 -13.28 0.87
C ILE A 78 5.91 -12.40 1.64
N ASP A 79 5.80 -12.58 2.95
CA ASP A 79 4.89 -11.79 3.78
C ASP A 79 5.25 -10.29 3.75
N GLY A 80 6.54 -9.95 3.90
CA GLY A 80 7.01 -8.58 3.81
C GLY A 80 6.79 -7.93 2.43
N GLU A 81 7.04 -8.67 1.35
CA GLU A 81 6.80 -8.20 -0.02
C GLU A 81 5.31 -8.04 -0.31
N ASN A 82 4.48 -9.00 0.11
CA ASN A 82 3.04 -8.96 -0.04
C ASN A 82 2.44 -7.76 0.70
N LEU A 83 2.87 -7.48 1.92
CA LEU A 83 2.42 -6.31 2.68
C LEU A 83 2.71 -5.00 1.94
N LYS A 84 3.94 -4.87 1.42
CA LYS A 84 4.34 -3.68 0.68
C LYS A 84 3.48 -3.52 -0.57
N GLN A 85 3.27 -4.60 -1.32
CA GLN A 85 2.47 -4.57 -2.54
C GLN A 85 0.99 -4.31 -2.28
N VAL A 86 0.38 -4.95 -1.28
CA VAL A 86 -1.04 -4.75 -0.95
C VAL A 86 -1.30 -3.30 -0.52
N LYS A 87 -0.38 -2.71 0.28
CA LYS A 87 -0.45 -1.29 0.66
C LYS A 87 -0.36 -0.38 -0.55
N ASN A 88 0.55 -0.66 -1.49
CA ASN A 88 0.68 0.12 -2.71
C ASN A 88 -0.56 0.02 -3.60
N ILE A 89 -1.14 -1.18 -3.75
CA ILE A 89 -2.37 -1.40 -4.52
C ILE A 89 -3.54 -0.65 -3.87
N ILE A 90 -3.73 -0.78 -2.56
CA ILE A 90 -4.83 -0.10 -1.85
C ILE A 90 -4.65 1.42 -1.89
N ALA A 91 -3.43 1.93 -1.76
CA ALA A 91 -3.15 3.36 -1.84
C ALA A 91 -3.44 3.94 -3.24
N ALA A 92 -3.17 3.17 -4.30
CA ALA A 92 -3.36 3.61 -5.68
C ALA A 92 -4.80 3.42 -6.19
N CYS A 93 -5.43 2.30 -5.84
CA CYS A 93 -6.68 1.83 -6.44
C CYS A 93 -7.86 1.79 -5.46
N GLY A 94 -7.62 2.08 -4.17
CA GLY A 94 -8.59 1.87 -3.11
C GLY A 94 -8.76 0.40 -2.73
N TRP A 95 -9.71 0.15 -1.82
CA TRP A 95 -10.08 -1.21 -1.46
C TRP A 95 -10.85 -1.89 -2.61
N PRO A 96 -10.61 -3.18 -2.93
CA PRO A 96 -11.27 -3.84 -4.07
C PRO A 96 -12.79 -3.93 -3.90
N GLY A 97 -13.54 -3.64 -4.97
CA GLY A 97 -15.00 -3.60 -4.92
C GLY A 97 -15.71 -4.96 -5.02
N THR A 98 -15.02 -6.01 -5.47
CA THR A 98 -15.61 -7.36 -5.58
C THR A 98 -15.35 -8.19 -4.33
N ALA A 99 -16.26 -9.10 -3.98
CA ALA A 99 -16.10 -9.98 -2.82
C ALA A 99 -14.85 -10.87 -2.93
N LYS A 100 -14.56 -11.38 -4.13
CA LYS A 100 -13.37 -12.21 -4.38
C LYS A 100 -12.08 -11.44 -4.13
N ASP A 101 -11.95 -10.25 -4.70
CA ASP A 101 -10.71 -9.47 -4.59
C ASP A 101 -10.57 -8.87 -3.18
N SER A 102 -11.68 -8.48 -2.56
CA SER A 102 -11.73 -8.11 -1.13
C SER A 102 -11.25 -9.23 -0.24
N HIS A 103 -11.63 -10.48 -0.53
CA HIS A 103 -11.16 -11.64 0.22
C HIS A 103 -9.65 -11.83 0.05
N SER A 104 -9.12 -11.77 -1.17
CA SER A 104 -7.67 -11.83 -1.41
C SER A 104 -6.91 -10.70 -0.69
N ALA A 105 -7.41 -9.46 -0.76
CA ALA A 105 -6.82 -8.34 -0.02
C ALA A 105 -6.86 -8.56 1.49
N TRP A 106 -7.98 -9.04 2.03
CA TRP A 106 -8.14 -9.36 3.45
C TRP A 106 -7.15 -10.45 3.90
N LEU A 107 -7.00 -11.52 3.11
CA LEU A 107 -6.03 -12.57 3.38
C LEU A 107 -4.63 -11.97 3.53
N LEU A 108 -4.21 -11.08 2.64
CA LEU A 108 -2.89 -10.50 2.66
C LEU A 108 -2.65 -9.55 3.85
N VAL A 109 -3.66 -8.77 4.28
CA VAL A 109 -3.47 -7.78 5.36
C VAL A 109 -3.61 -8.34 6.77
N GLN A 110 -4.41 -9.40 6.97
CA GLN A 110 -4.60 -9.98 8.30
C GLN A 110 -3.34 -10.69 8.83
N LEU A 111 -2.47 -11.13 7.91
CA LEU A 111 -1.31 -11.98 8.18
C LEU A 111 -0.07 -11.16 8.56
N CYS A 112 -0.08 -9.88 8.24
CA CYS A 112 0.99 -8.95 8.56
C CYS A 112 0.80 -8.36 9.97
N ARG A 113 1.18 -9.11 11.00
CA ARG A 113 1.31 -8.63 12.38
C ARG A 113 2.75 -8.64 12.84
#